data_AF-A0A7Z2VMX9-F1
#
_entry.id   AF-A0A7Z2VMX9-F1
#
_cell.length_a   1.000
_cell.length_b   1.000
_cell.length_c   1.000
_cell.angle_alpha   90.00
_cell.angle_beta   90.00
_cell.angle_gamma   90.00
#
_symmetry.space_group_name_H-M   'P 1'
#
loop_
_entity.id
_entity.type
_entity.pdbx_description
1 polymer ?
#
loop_
_entity_poly.entity_id
_entity_poly.type
_entity_poly.pdbx_seq_one_letter_code
_entity_poly.pdbx_strand_id
1 'polypeptide(L)' 'MKLSDSNGFADKNLSNAVEDLAENPVNSHQAQQNQQDKNDRRHQDALNHDKPTDLKHFKS' A
#
# COMPACT_ATOMS: atom_id res chain seq x y z
N MET A 1 4.90 -10.17 -21.11
CA MET A 1 6.19 -9.66 -20.58
C MET A 1 6.20 -9.87 -19.08
N LYS A 2 7.19 -10.57 -18.52
CA LYS A 2 7.37 -10.66 -17.06
C LYS A 2 8.19 -9.45 -16.63
N LEU A 3 7.61 -8.59 -15.79
CA LEU A 3 8.24 -7.40 -15.24
C LEU A 3 8.99 -7.80 -13.96
N SER A 4 10.18 -8.38 -14.09
CA SER A 4 11.02 -8.78 -12.96
C SER A 4 12.26 -7.90 -12.83
N ASP A 5 12.63 -7.55 -11.61
CA ASP A 5 13.90 -6.93 -11.24
C ASP A 5 15.08 -7.85 -11.52
N SER A 6 16.31 -7.35 -11.30
CA SER A 6 17.55 -8.11 -11.50
C SER A 6 17.66 -9.36 -10.63
N ASN A 7 16.80 -9.53 -9.63
CA ASN A 7 16.73 -10.70 -8.74
C ASN A 7 15.58 -11.66 -9.13
N GLY A 8 14.87 -11.39 -10.23
CA GLY A 8 13.77 -12.24 -10.70
C GLY A 8 12.45 -12.03 -9.95
N PHE A 9 12.38 -11.09 -9.01
CA PHE A 9 11.15 -10.70 -8.32
C PHE A 9 10.43 -9.62 -9.12
N ALA A 10 9.11 -9.45 -8.95
CA ALA A 10 8.42 -8.34 -9.61
C ALA A 10 9.08 -7.01 -9.22
N ASP A 11 9.51 -6.21 -10.21
CA ASP A 11 10.14 -4.93 -9.93
C ASP A 11 9.13 -4.03 -9.22
N LYS A 12 9.38 -3.75 -7.94
CA LYS A 12 8.47 -3.00 -7.07
C LYS A 12 8.26 -1.58 -7.57
N ASN A 13 9.27 -0.99 -8.20
CA ASN A 13 9.17 0.36 -8.76
C ASN A 13 8.29 0.36 -10.02
N LEU A 14 8.33 -0.70 -10.83
CA LEU A 14 7.47 -0.85 -12.01
C LEU A 14 6.06 -1.30 -11.64
N SER A 15 5.89 -2.04 -10.55
CA SER A 15 4.58 -2.51 -10.07
C SER A 15 3.72 -1.33 -9.62
N ASN A 16 4.29 -0.41 -8.82
CA ASN A 16 3.61 0.82 -8.42
C ASN A 16 3.21 1.69 -9.63
N ALA A 17 4.12 1.83 -10.61
CA ALA A 17 3.83 2.60 -11.82
C ALA A 17 2.70 1.99 -12.67
N VAL A 18 2.61 0.66 -12.73
CA VAL A 18 1.51 -0.05 -13.42
C VAL A 18 0.20 0.13 -12.67
N GLU A 19 0.21 0.07 -11.34
CA GLU A 19 -0.98 0.31 -10.51
C GLU A 19 -1.50 1.75 -10.68
N ASP A 20 -0.61 2.74 -10.63
CA ASP A 20 -0.96 4.15 -10.84
C ASP A 20 -1.50 4.41 -12.26
N LEU A 21 -0.92 3.76 -13.27
CA LEU A 21 -1.38 3.88 -14.66
C LEU A 21 -2.70 3.14 -14.92
N ALA A 22 -3.04 2.14 -14.10
CA ALA A 22 -4.30 1.41 -14.18
C ALA A 22 -5.45 2.15 -13.48
N GLU A 23 -5.18 3.23 -12.73
CA GLU A 23 -6.25 4.03 -12.12
C GLU A 23 -7.07 4.74 -13.21
N ASN A 24 -8.40 4.56 -13.15
CA ASN A 24 -9.30 5.28 -14.07
C ASN A 24 -9.27 6.78 -13.75
N PRO A 25 -9.24 7.66 -14.76
CA PRO A 25 -9.27 9.09 -14.53
C PRO A 25 -10.58 9.49 -13.84
N VAL A 26 -10.46 10.17 -12.71
CA VAL A 26 -11.58 10.68 -11.91
C VAL A 26 -11.56 12.20 -11.87
N ASN A 27 -12.68 12.82 -11.50
CA ASN A 27 -12.73 14.27 -11.30
C ASN A 27 -11.88 14.69 -10.07
N SER A 28 -11.59 15.99 -9.97
CA SER A 28 -10.71 16.54 -8.93
C SER A 28 -11.20 16.30 -7.50
N HIS A 29 -12.52 16.32 -7.28
CA HIS A 29 -13.10 16.09 -5.96
C HIS A 29 -12.92 14.63 -5.53
N GLN A 30 -13.20 13.70 -6.42
CA GLN A 30 -13.02 12.27 -6.17
C GLN A 30 -11.55 11.90 -6.00
N ALA A 31 -10.64 12.53 -6.75
CA ALA A 31 -9.21 12.36 -6.52
C ALA A 31 -8.79 12.80 -5.11
N GLN A 32 -9.35 13.92 -4.61
CA GLN A 32 -9.11 14.38 -3.24
C GLN A 32 -9.66 13.40 -2.20
N GLN A 33 -10.86 12.86 -2.40
CA GLN A 33 -11.45 11.84 -1.51
C GLN A 33 -10.58 10.58 -1.46
N ASN A 34 -10.19 10.04 -2.63
CA ASN A 34 -9.31 8.87 -2.71
C ASN A 34 -7.97 9.11 -2.00
N GLN A 35 -7.40 10.33 -2.10
CA GLN A 35 -6.15 10.66 -1.45
C GLN A 35 -6.30 10.79 0.08
N GLN A 36 -7.43 11.32 0.55
CA GLN A 36 -7.78 11.35 1.98
C GLN A 36 -7.90 9.92 2.52
N ASP A 37 -8.65 9.06 1.84
CA ASP A 37 -8.82 7.65 2.23
C ASP A 37 -7.47 6.90 2.29
N LYS A 38 -6.61 7.09 1.27
CA LYS A 38 -5.24 6.53 1.25
C LYS A 38 -4.42 7.02 2.46
N ASN A 39 -4.52 8.30 2.81
CA ASN A 39 -3.79 8.87 3.94
C ASN A 39 -4.30 8.36 5.29
N ASP A 40 -5.62 8.26 5.45
CA ASP A 40 -6.26 7.74 6.66
C ASP A 40 -5.86 6.29 6.91
N ARG A 41 -5.84 5.47 5.85
CA ARG A 41 -5.34 4.09 5.94
C ARG A 41 -3.88 4.02 6.40
N ARG A 42 -2.98 4.84 5.81
CA ARG A 42 -1.57 4.86 6.23
C ARG A 42 -1.41 5.32 7.67
N HIS A 43 -2.22 6.26 8.13
CA HIS A 43 -2.22 6.71 9.52
C HIS A 43 -2.62 5.60 10.48
N GLN A 44 -3.68 4.85 10.16
CA GLN A 44 -4.10 3.69 10.96
C GLN A 44 -3.05 2.58 10.96
N ASP A 45 -2.45 2.27 9.80
CA ASP A 45 -1.39 1.29 9.70
C ASP A 45 -0.16 1.69 10.54
N ALA A 46 0.21 2.98 10.55
CA ALA A 46 1.29 3.49 11.39
C ALA A 46 0.98 3.33 12.90
N LEU A 47 -0.23 3.69 13.33
CA LEU A 47 -0.68 3.51 14.72
C LEU A 47 -0.73 2.03 15.14
N ASN A 48 -0.99 1.12 14.20
CA ASN A 48 -0.99 -0.31 14.43
C ASN A 48 0.44 -0.89 14.48
N HIS A 49 1.37 -0.33 13.70
CA HIS A 49 2.76 -0.78 13.68
C HIS A 49 3.53 -0.39 14.95
N ASP A 50 3.15 0.70 15.62
CA ASP A 50 3.74 1.13 16.90
C ASP A 50 3.29 0.29 18.11
N LYS A 51 2.35 -0.62 17.93
CA LYS A 51 1.96 -1.59 18.96
C LYS A 51 2.62 -2.94 18.64
N PRO A 52 3.66 -3.37 19.37
CA PRO A 52 4.08 -4.76 19.30
C PRO A 52 2.86 -5.59 19.72
N THR A 53 2.25 -6.28 18.75
CA THR A 53 1.23 -7.27 19.06
C THR A 53 1.83 -8.21 20.10
N ASP A 54 1.15 -8.37 21.23
CA ASP A 54 1.70 -9.05 22.39
C ASP A 54 2.04 -10.51 22.02
N LEU A 55 3.33 -10.76 21.73
CA LEU A 55 3.87 -12.10 21.45
C LEU A 55 3.76 -13.04 22.66
N LYS A 56 3.15 -12.62 23.78
CA LYS A 56 2.97 -13.42 25.00
C LYS A 56 1.71 -14.28 25.02
N HIS A 57 0.87 -14.27 23.98
CA HIS A 57 -0.35 -15.09 23.93
C HIS A 57 -0.13 -16.54 23.45
N PHE A 58 1.06 -17.12 23.67
CA PHE A 58 1.22 -18.57 23.61
C PHE A 58 0.76 -19.17 24.94
N LYS A 59 -0.47 -19.70 24.94
CA LYS A 59 -1.08 -20.51 26.01
C LYS A 59 -0.05 -21.46 26.66
N SER A 60 0.07 -21.38 27.99
CA SER A 60 0.46 -22.52 28.83
C SER A 60 -0.77 -23.32 29.25
#